data_AF-A0A7M7SWS2-F1
#
_entry.id   AF-A0A7M7SWS2-F1
#
_cell.length_a   1.000
_cell.length_b   1.000
_cell.length_c   1.000
_cell.angle_alpha   90.00
_cell.angle_beta   90.00
_cell.angle_gamma   90.00
#
_symmetry.space_group_name_H-M   'P 1'
#
loop_
_entity.id
_entity.type
_entity.pdbx_description
1 polymer ?
#
loop_
_entity_poly.entity_id
_entity_poly.type
_entity_poly.pdbx_seq_one_letter_code
_entity_poly.pdbx_strand_id
1 'polypeptide(L)'
;MAIMQRCCCFSNVRSGSMACGIYSLITSCIYLAVWSWNLAQAVSIFSGYTGPAVDGIYAAYSIDIIVAVFLLIASIVLIVGVSQDNGTMLIPYMVAVMALMVLQAIAWIILFVLYGAASIALIVNVVFWLLFTALNITCLICVISQYQELREGRGKASDVV
;
A
#
# COMPACT_ATOMS: atom_id res chain seq x y z
N MET A 1 -20.14 -16.21 0.00
CA MET A 1 -20.68 -15.10 -0.82
C MET A 1 -19.65 -13.99 -0.80
N ALA A 2 -19.27 -13.48 -1.97
CA ALA A 2 -18.37 -12.33 -2.06
C ALA A 2 -19.02 -11.10 -1.40
N ILE A 3 -18.27 -10.38 -0.57
CA ILE A 3 -18.73 -9.15 0.11
C ILE A 3 -19.10 -8.05 -0.90
N MET A 4 -18.52 -8.07 -2.11
CA MET A 4 -18.75 -7.05 -3.13
C MET A 4 -18.69 -7.66 -4.52
N GLN A 5 -19.79 -7.63 -5.28
CA GLN A 5 -19.85 -8.16 -6.66
C GLN A 5 -19.34 -7.18 -7.73
N ARG A 6 -19.14 -5.90 -7.37
CA ARG A 6 -18.65 -4.84 -8.27
C ARG A 6 -17.70 -3.94 -7.49
N CYS A 7 -16.45 -3.81 -7.95
CA CYS A 7 -15.49 -2.87 -7.36
C CYS A 7 -15.36 -1.65 -8.28
N CYS A 8 -15.79 -0.48 -7.78
CA CYS A 8 -15.79 0.80 -8.52
C CYS A 8 -16.52 0.72 -9.88
N CYS A 9 -15.85 1.08 -10.97
CA CYS A 9 -16.43 1.18 -12.32
C CYS A 9 -16.36 -0.13 -13.12
N PHE A 10 -15.81 -1.21 -12.55
CA PHE A 10 -15.61 -2.47 -13.27
C PHE A 10 -16.73 -3.45 -12.97
N SER A 11 -17.31 -4.02 -14.02
CA SER A 11 -18.36 -5.04 -13.94
C SER A 11 -17.89 -6.37 -13.36
N ASN A 12 -16.57 -6.61 -13.37
CA ASN A 12 -15.94 -7.87 -12.96
C ASN A 12 -14.85 -7.64 -11.91
N VAL A 13 -14.91 -8.38 -10.80
CA VAL A 13 -13.94 -8.33 -9.70
C VAL A 13 -12.52 -8.73 -10.14
N ARG A 14 -12.38 -9.59 -11.15
CA ARG A 14 -11.09 -9.98 -11.74
C ARG A 14 -10.35 -8.80 -12.36
N SER A 15 -11.05 -8.00 -13.17
CA SER A 15 -10.48 -6.80 -13.80
C SER A 15 -10.17 -5.72 -12.75
N GLY A 16 -11.04 -5.58 -11.75
CA GLY A 16 -10.78 -4.72 -10.59
C GLY A 16 -9.50 -5.11 -9.84
N SER A 17 -9.32 -6.39 -9.51
CA SER A 17 -8.12 -6.87 -8.82
C SER A 17 -6.85 -6.70 -9.65
N MET A 18 -6.90 -6.88 -10.98
CA MET A 18 -5.74 -6.58 -11.84
C MET A 18 -5.41 -5.09 -11.84
N ALA A 19 -6.42 -4.22 -11.96
CA ALA A 19 -6.22 -2.78 -11.90
C ALA A 19 -5.62 -2.34 -10.56
N CYS A 20 -6.08 -2.92 -9.45
CA CYS A 20 -5.53 -2.69 -8.11
C CYS A 20 -4.07 -3.13 -8.02
N GLY A 21 -3.70 -4.27 -8.62
CA GLY A 21 -2.32 -4.73 -8.69
C GLY A 21 -1.41 -3.75 -9.44
N ILE A 22 -1.84 -3.27 -10.60
CA ILE A 22 -1.09 -2.30 -11.41
C ILE A 22 -0.97 -0.95 -10.67
N TYR A 23 -2.07 -0.47 -10.07
CA TYR A 23 -2.05 0.73 -9.25
C TYR A 23 -1.02 0.61 -8.12
N SER A 24 -1.04 -0.51 -7.41
CA SER A 24 -0.15 -0.75 -6.27
C SER A 24 1.31 -0.90 -6.68
N LEU A 25 1.57 -1.45 -7.87
CA LEU A 25 2.90 -1.50 -8.46
C LEU A 25 3.44 -0.08 -8.71
N ILE A 26 2.63 0.77 -9.37
CA ILE A 26 3.00 2.15 -9.69
C ILE A 26 3.23 2.96 -8.41
N THR A 27 2.31 2.87 -7.43
CA THR A 27 2.45 3.60 -6.17
C THR A 27 3.66 3.12 -5.38
N SER A 28 3.97 1.82 -5.37
CA SER A 28 5.17 1.30 -4.71
C SER A 28 6.46 1.85 -5.32
N CYS A 29 6.54 1.98 -6.65
CA CYS A 29 7.67 2.61 -7.33
C CYS A 29 7.83 4.09 -6.94
N ILE A 30 6.71 4.83 -6.88
CA ILE A 30 6.71 6.24 -6.46
C ILE A 30 7.17 6.36 -5.00
N TYR A 31 6.66 5.50 -4.11
CA TYR A 31 7.08 5.47 -2.71
C TYR A 31 8.59 5.21 -2.57
N LEU A 32 9.12 4.22 -3.29
CA LEU A 32 10.57 3.95 -3.28
C LEU A 32 11.37 5.17 -3.72
N ALA A 33 10.97 5.84 -4.80
CA ALA A 33 11.67 7.03 -5.28
C ALA A 33 11.63 8.18 -4.26
N VAL A 34 10.46 8.46 -3.68
CA VAL A 34 10.27 9.55 -2.72
C VAL A 34 11.03 9.28 -1.41
N TRP A 35 10.92 8.08 -0.85
CA TRP A 35 11.62 7.75 0.40
C TRP A 35 13.14 7.69 0.21
N SER A 36 13.61 7.17 -0.92
CA SER A 36 15.04 7.19 -1.25
C SER A 36 15.58 8.61 -1.38
N TRP A 37 14.81 9.51 -2.00
CA TRP A 37 15.17 10.92 -2.11
C TRP A 37 15.19 11.62 -0.74
N ASN A 38 14.19 11.36 0.10
CA ASN A 38 14.14 11.90 1.46
C ASN A 38 15.31 11.38 2.31
N LEU A 39 15.67 10.11 2.19
CA LEU A 39 16.84 9.54 2.85
C LEU A 39 18.13 10.22 2.38
N ALA A 40 18.32 10.41 1.06
CA ALA A 40 19.49 11.10 0.52
C ALA A 40 19.60 12.55 1.03
N GLN A 41 18.48 13.26 1.11
CA GLN A 41 18.44 14.60 1.71
C GLN A 41 18.70 14.59 3.22
N ALA A 42 18.17 13.62 3.96
CA ALA A 42 18.46 13.48 5.38
C ALA A 42 19.95 13.20 5.61
N VAL A 43 20.61 12.40 4.76
CA VAL A 43 22.06 12.14 4.82
C VAL A 43 22.85 13.42 4.58
N SER A 44 22.47 14.24 3.59
CA SER A 44 23.20 15.48 3.29
C SER A 44 23.00 16.56 4.37
N ILE A 45 21.77 16.75 4.85
CA ILE A 45 21.43 17.78 5.85
C ILE A 45 22.04 17.46 7.22
N PHE A 46 21.99 16.20 7.64
CA PHE A 46 22.50 15.79 8.96
C PHE A 46 23.95 15.28 8.90
N SER A 47 24.68 15.53 7.81
CA SER A 47 26.09 15.18 7.68
C SER A 47 26.91 15.87 8.79
N GLY A 48 27.33 15.10 9.80
CA GLY A 48 28.10 15.58 10.96
C GLY A 48 27.31 15.74 12.26
N TYR A 49 25.99 15.54 12.26
CA TYR A 49 25.19 15.48 13.48
C TYR A 49 25.05 14.02 13.94
N THR A 50 25.60 13.71 15.10
CA THR A 50 25.43 12.40 15.74
C THR A 50 24.55 12.55 16.98
N GLY A 51 23.43 11.84 16.99
CA GLY A 51 22.50 11.88 18.10
C GLY A 51 21.38 10.84 17.94
N PRO A 52 20.77 10.38 19.03
CA PRO A 52 19.76 9.32 19.01
C PRO A 52 18.52 9.69 18.18
N ALA A 53 18.20 10.98 18.07
CA ALA A 53 17.10 11.46 17.23
C ALA A 53 17.40 11.31 15.72
N VAL A 54 18.65 11.56 15.31
CA VAL A 54 19.08 11.48 13.90
C VAL A 54 19.13 10.03 13.46
N ASP A 55 19.66 9.15 14.32
CA ASP A 55 19.74 7.71 14.07
C ASP A 55 18.33 7.08 13.94
N GLY A 56 17.38 7.53 14.76
CA GLY A 56 15.97 7.12 14.65
C GLY A 56 15.32 7.53 13.32
N ILE A 57 15.66 8.70 12.77
CA ILE A 57 15.15 9.16 11.48
C ILE A 57 15.70 8.28 10.33
N TYR A 58 16.99 7.94 10.36
CA TYR A 58 17.57 7.02 9.37
C TYR A 58 16.97 5.61 9.46
N ALA A 59 16.74 5.11 10.68
CA ALA A 59 16.09 3.82 10.89
C ALA A 59 14.65 3.82 10.34
N ALA A 60 13.89 4.90 10.54
CA ALA A 60 12.53 5.00 10.01
C ALA A 60 12.52 4.95 8.47
N TYR A 61 13.31 5.79 7.80
CA TYR A 61 13.36 5.82 6.34
C TYR A 61 13.84 4.50 5.72
N SER A 62 14.81 3.83 6.35
CA SER A 62 15.30 2.54 5.86
C SER A 62 14.24 1.43 6.01
N ILE A 63 13.48 1.41 7.11
CA ILE A 63 12.34 0.50 7.28
C ILE A 63 11.28 0.77 6.19
N ASP A 64 10.91 2.02 5.95
CA ASP A 64 9.92 2.37 4.93
C ASP A 64 10.33 1.92 3.52
N ILE A 65 11.61 2.04 3.17
CA ILE A 65 12.15 1.53 1.89
C ILE A 65 12.02 0.00 1.82
N ILE A 66 12.40 -0.73 2.87
CA ILE A 66 12.29 -2.19 2.92
C ILE A 66 10.83 -2.62 2.72
N VAL A 67 9.91 -1.98 3.43
CA VAL A 67 8.49 -2.29 3.33
C VAL A 67 7.95 -1.97 1.93
N ALA A 68 8.39 -0.88 1.31
CA ALA A 68 8.02 -0.52 -0.06
C ALA A 68 8.55 -1.54 -1.11
N VAL A 69 9.74 -2.10 -0.92
CA VAL A 69 10.23 -3.21 -1.78
C VAL A 69 9.37 -4.46 -1.59
N PHE A 70 9.00 -4.79 -0.36
CA PHE A 70 8.11 -5.91 -0.08
C PHE A 70 6.73 -5.74 -0.73
N LEU A 71 6.16 -4.54 -0.70
CA LEU A 71 4.93 -4.20 -1.43
C LEU A 71 5.07 -4.39 -2.93
N LEU A 72 6.19 -3.95 -3.49
CA LEU A 72 6.45 -4.09 -4.92
C LEU A 72 6.44 -5.57 -5.31
N ILE A 73 7.15 -6.42 -4.55
CA ILE A 73 7.12 -7.87 -4.76
C ILE A 73 5.69 -8.41 -4.58
N ALA A 74 4.99 -8.01 -3.52
CA ALA A 74 3.63 -8.46 -3.24
C ALA A 74 2.63 -8.07 -4.33
N SER A 75 2.78 -6.89 -4.94
CA SER A 75 1.93 -6.44 -6.06
C SER A 75 2.19 -7.23 -7.34
N ILE A 76 3.44 -7.60 -7.63
CA ILE A 76 3.77 -8.52 -8.73
C ILE A 76 3.15 -9.90 -8.47
N VAL A 77 3.30 -10.42 -7.25
CA VAL A 77 2.70 -11.72 -6.86
C VAL A 77 1.18 -11.67 -6.98
N LEU A 78 0.54 -10.55 -6.65
CA LEU A 78 -0.90 -10.37 -6.86
C LEU A 78 -1.28 -10.47 -8.34
N ILE A 79 -0.57 -9.76 -9.23
CA ILE A 79 -0.84 -9.79 -10.67
C ILE A 79 -0.67 -11.21 -11.22
N VAL A 80 0.37 -11.93 -10.80
CA VAL A 80 0.60 -13.33 -11.17
C VAL A 80 -0.48 -14.24 -10.59
N GLY A 81 -0.85 -14.06 -9.32
CA GLY A 81 -1.87 -14.85 -8.64
C GLY A 81 -3.26 -14.72 -9.26
N VAL A 82 -3.62 -13.51 -9.69
CA VAL A 82 -4.86 -13.24 -10.45
C VAL A 82 -4.80 -13.84 -11.85
N SER A 83 -3.62 -13.89 -12.47
CA SER A 83 -3.46 -14.49 -13.80
C SER A 83 -3.52 -16.02 -13.77
N GLN A 84 -3.04 -16.63 -12.68
CA GLN A 84 -3.05 -18.08 -12.47
C GLN A 84 -4.33 -18.59 -11.76
N ASP A 85 -5.31 -17.72 -11.51
CA ASP A 85 -6.53 -18.02 -10.74
C ASP A 85 -6.23 -18.73 -9.40
N ASN A 86 -5.07 -18.43 -8.78
CA ASN A 86 -4.60 -19.10 -7.56
C ASN A 86 -4.78 -18.20 -6.34
N GLY A 87 -5.82 -18.48 -5.55
CA GLY A 87 -6.18 -17.72 -4.35
C GLY A 87 -5.06 -17.60 -3.30
N THR A 88 -4.19 -18.59 -3.18
CA THR A 88 -3.14 -18.60 -2.15
C THR A 88 -2.08 -17.51 -2.36
N MET A 89 -1.84 -17.11 -3.61
CA MET A 89 -0.89 -16.04 -3.94
C MET A 89 -1.42 -14.63 -3.63
N LEU A 90 -2.72 -14.47 -3.34
CA LEU A 90 -3.30 -13.16 -2.98
C LEU A 90 -3.09 -12.82 -1.49
N ILE A 91 -2.88 -13.83 -0.64
CA ILE A 91 -2.68 -13.68 0.81
C ILE A 91 -1.49 -12.78 1.18
N PRO A 92 -0.28 -12.96 0.63
CA PRO A 92 0.87 -12.12 1.01
C PRO A 92 0.63 -10.64 0.76
N TYR A 93 -0.06 -10.29 -0.33
CA TYR A 93 -0.44 -8.92 -0.62
C TYR A 93 -1.43 -8.35 0.40
N MET A 94 -2.49 -9.10 0.74
CA MET A 94 -3.47 -8.66 1.73
C MET A 94 -2.81 -8.36 3.08
N VAL A 95 -1.91 -9.23 3.54
CA VAL A 95 -1.19 -9.04 4.81
C VAL A 95 -0.26 -7.83 4.74
N ALA A 96 0.50 -7.68 3.64
CA ALA A 96 1.42 -6.55 3.46
C ALA A 96 0.69 -5.20 3.50
N VAL A 97 -0.38 -5.03 2.71
CA VAL A 97 -1.14 -3.77 2.67
C VAL A 97 -1.79 -3.46 4.02
N MET A 98 -2.29 -4.46 4.75
CA MET A 98 -2.81 -4.24 6.11
C MET A 98 -1.72 -3.75 7.07
N ALA A 99 -0.57 -4.41 7.09
CA ALA A 99 0.55 -4.03 7.95
C ALA A 99 1.01 -2.59 7.67
N LEU A 100 1.03 -2.20 6.39
CA LEU A 100 1.35 -0.85 5.97
C LEU A 100 0.34 0.20 6.40
N MET A 101 -0.96 -0.07 6.24
CA MET A 101 -1.97 0.87 6.70
C MET A 101 -1.85 1.12 8.21
N VAL A 102 -1.53 0.07 9.00
CA VAL A 102 -1.30 0.19 10.43
C VAL A 102 -0.04 1.00 10.74
N LEU A 103 1.10 0.68 10.11
CA LEU A 103 2.37 1.39 10.31
C LEU A 103 2.23 2.87 9.96
N GLN A 104 1.58 3.15 8.83
CA GLN A 104 1.34 4.50 8.35
C GLN A 104 0.43 5.27 9.31
N ALA A 105 -0.63 4.64 9.83
CA ALA A 105 -1.51 5.26 10.81
C ALA A 105 -0.76 5.64 12.11
N ILE A 106 0.11 4.76 12.61
CA ILE A 106 0.95 5.04 13.78
C ILE A 106 1.88 6.22 13.50
N ALA A 107 2.56 6.23 12.35
CA ALA A 107 3.45 7.31 11.95
C ALA A 107 2.72 8.67 11.90
N TRP A 108 1.50 8.71 11.34
CA TRP A 108 0.69 9.93 11.31
C TRP A 108 0.23 10.39 12.68
N ILE A 109 -0.14 9.46 13.59
CA ILE A 109 -0.49 9.82 14.98
C ILE A 109 0.70 10.47 15.66
N ILE A 110 1.91 9.92 15.51
CA ILE A 110 3.13 10.48 16.08
C ILE A 110 3.40 11.88 15.51
N LEU A 111 3.33 12.04 14.19
CA LEU A 111 3.52 13.34 13.53
C LEU A 111 2.49 14.37 14.00
N PHE A 112 1.23 13.97 14.15
CA PHE A 112 0.16 14.85 14.62
C PHE A 112 0.39 15.33 16.05
N VAL A 113 0.86 14.44 16.94
CA VAL A 113 1.19 14.78 18.33
C VAL A 113 2.41 15.70 18.42
N LEU A 114 3.45 15.44 17.61
CA LEU A 114 4.70 16.20 17.66
C LEU A 114 4.58 17.61 17.07
N TYR A 115 3.89 17.77 15.94
CA TYR A 115 3.81 19.05 15.25
C TYR A 115 2.56 19.88 15.62
N GLY A 116 1.52 19.24 16.17
CA GLY A 116 0.24 19.89 16.45
C GLY A 116 -0.49 20.37 15.19
N ALA A 117 -1.77 20.74 15.31
CA ALA A 117 -2.61 21.22 14.20
C ALA A 117 -2.27 22.66 13.73
N ALA A 118 -1.00 23.06 13.77
CA ALA A 118 -0.59 24.46 13.67
C ALA A 118 -0.29 24.94 12.24
N SER A 119 -0.21 24.04 11.24
CA SER A 119 0.16 24.42 9.87
C SER A 119 -0.80 23.90 8.80
N ILE A 120 -1.16 24.77 7.85
CA ILE A 120 -1.99 24.45 6.67
C ILE A 120 -1.37 23.29 5.86
N ALA A 121 -0.03 23.21 5.84
CA ALA A 121 0.71 22.13 5.18
C ALA A 121 0.39 20.73 5.74
N LEU A 122 0.13 20.61 7.05
CA LEU A 122 -0.27 19.34 7.67
C LEU A 122 -1.69 18.95 7.28
N ILE A 123 -2.62 19.92 7.20
CA ILE A 123 -4.00 19.64 6.77
C ILE A 123 -4.02 19.08 5.36
N VAL A 124 -3.29 19.72 4.43
CA VAL A 124 -3.18 19.24 3.04
C VAL A 124 -2.61 17.82 3.00
N ASN A 125 -1.52 17.56 3.74
CA ASN A 125 -0.91 16.24 3.83
C ASN A 125 -1.86 15.17 4.39
N VAL A 126 -2.61 15.48 5.44
CA VAL A 126 -3.61 14.56 6.04
C VAL A 126 -4.71 14.24 5.04
N VAL A 127 -5.19 15.22 4.28
CA VAL A 127 -6.22 14.99 3.25
C VAL A 127 -5.69 14.08 2.14
N PHE A 128 -4.48 14.33 1.63
CA PHE A 128 -3.85 13.44 0.65
C PHE A 128 -3.67 12.03 1.20
N TRP A 129 -3.23 11.91 2.45
CA TRP A 129 -3.06 10.61 3.09
C TRP A 129 -4.38 9.86 3.27
N LEU A 130 -5.45 10.54 3.68
CA LEU A 130 -6.78 9.94 3.82
C LEU A 130 -7.30 9.41 2.48
N LEU A 131 -7.12 10.17 1.40
CA LEU A 131 -7.50 9.74 0.05
C LEU A 131 -6.70 8.50 -0.39
N PHE A 132 -5.37 8.51 -0.19
CA PHE A 132 -4.53 7.34 -0.48
C PHE A 132 -4.92 6.12 0.35
N THR A 133 -5.23 6.31 1.63
CA THR A 133 -5.66 5.23 2.52
C THR A 133 -7.02 4.67 2.07
N ALA A 134 -7.96 5.53 1.68
CA ALA A 134 -9.23 5.09 1.12
C ALA A 134 -9.03 4.25 -0.16
N LEU A 135 -8.11 4.65 -1.05
CA LEU A 135 -7.77 3.86 -2.25
C LEU A 135 -7.13 2.52 -1.89
N ASN A 136 -6.26 2.46 -0.88
CA ASN A 136 -5.69 1.19 -0.41
C ASN A 136 -6.76 0.28 0.19
N ILE A 137 -7.71 0.84 0.95
CA ILE A 137 -8.85 0.09 1.51
C ILE A 137 -9.75 -0.45 0.39
N THR A 138 -10.08 0.35 -0.62
CA THR A 138 -10.89 -0.15 -1.76
C THR A 138 -10.14 -1.25 -2.50
N CYS A 139 -8.84 -1.08 -2.78
CA CYS A 139 -8.02 -2.11 -3.40
C CYS A 139 -8.01 -3.41 -2.58
N LEU A 140 -7.86 -3.31 -1.26
CA LEU A 140 -7.86 -4.46 -0.36
C LEU A 140 -9.21 -5.17 -0.37
N ILE A 141 -10.33 -4.44 -0.35
CA ILE A 141 -11.68 -5.03 -0.45
C ILE A 141 -11.87 -5.73 -1.80
N CYS A 142 -11.39 -5.16 -2.91
CA CYS A 142 -11.45 -5.81 -4.22
C CYS A 142 -10.68 -7.14 -4.22
N VAL A 143 -9.47 -7.16 -3.65
CA VAL A 143 -8.61 -8.36 -3.57
C VAL A 143 -9.22 -9.42 -2.65
N ILE A 144 -9.77 -9.03 -1.50
CA ILE A 144 -10.50 -9.96 -0.61
C ILE A 144 -11.70 -10.56 -1.32
N SER A 145 -12.45 -9.75 -2.09
CA SER A 145 -13.61 -10.23 -2.83
C SER A 145 -13.21 -11.25 -3.91
N GLN A 146 -12.14 -10.98 -4.66
CA GLN A 146 -11.58 -11.94 -5.62
C GLN A 146 -11.08 -13.22 -4.93
N TYR A 147 -10.43 -13.10 -3.77
CA TYR A 147 -9.98 -14.26 -2.99
C TYR A 147 -11.16 -15.13 -2.53
N GLN A 148 -12.25 -14.51 -2.07
CA GLN A 148 -13.46 -15.23 -1.68
C GLN A 148 -14.10 -15.98 -2.85
N GLU A 149 -14.18 -15.36 -4.03
CA GLU A 149 -14.70 -16.03 -5.23
C GLU A 149 -13.84 -17.23 -5.65
N LEU A 150 -12.52 -17.04 -5.74
CA LEU A 150 -11.59 -18.12 -6.08
C LEU A 150 -11.65 -19.29 -5.10
N ARG A 151 -11.86 -19.00 -3.81
CA ARG A 151 -12.00 -20.03 -2.76
C ARG A 151 -13.31 -20.81 -2.85
N GLU A 152 -14.36 -20.19 -3.39
CA GLU A 152 -15.64 -20.84 -3.70
C GLU A 152 -15.63 -21.52 -5.08
N GLY A 153 -14.48 -21.53 -5.77
CA GLY A 153 -14.31 -22.14 -7.09
C GLY A 153 -14.89 -21.33 -8.25
N ARG A 154 -15.30 -20.08 -8.01
CA ARG A 154 -15.89 -19.13 -8.97
C ARG A 154 -14.90 -18.01 -9.28
N GLY A 155 -15.18 -17.18 -10.29
CA GLY A 155 -14.36 -15.99 -10.60
C GLY A 155 -13.09 -16.31 -11.39
N LYS A 156 -13.05 -17.47 -12.05
CA LYS A 156 -12.00 -17.87 -12.99
C LYS A 156 -12.20 -17.19 -14.33
N ALA A 157 -11.16 -17.17 -15.17
CA ALA A 157 -11.27 -16.63 -16.54
C ALA A 157 -12.40 -17.29 -17.37
N SER A 158 -12.79 -18.53 -17.04
CA SER A 158 -13.88 -19.28 -17.67
C SER A 158 -15.28 -18.76 -17.36
N ASP A 159 -15.45 -17.99 -16.29
CA ASP A 159 -16.77 -17.59 -15.79
C ASP A 159 -17.21 -16.21 -16.33
N VAL A 160 -16.37 -15.56 -17.15
CA VAL A 160 -16.57 -14.19 -17.68
C VAL A 160 -17.09 -14.22 -19.13
N VAL A 161 -17.82 -15.26 -19.52
CA VAL A 161 -18.45 -15.39 -20.86
C VAL A 161 -19.80 -14.70 -20.90
#